data_AF-A0A3R7RCF8-F1
#
_entry.id   AF-A0A3R7RCF8-F1
#
_cell.length_a   1.000
_cell.length_b   1.000
_cell.length_c   1.000
_cell.angle_alpha   90.00
_cell.angle_beta   90.00
_cell.angle_gamma   90.00
#
_symmetry.space_group_name_H-M   'P 1'
#
loop_
_entity.id
_entity.type
_entity.pdbx_description
1 polymer ?
#
loop_
_entity_poly.entity_id
_entity_poly.type
_entity_poly.pdbx_seq_one_letter_code
_entity_poly.pdbx_strand_id
1 'polypeptide(L)'
;MLSHVHVRNLCQPRGSMPPVSWSRGYGASYLHLNMTPQIKKVLMLETMPPSTITRGGSRAPVGQRTRSAPPPPSNFSKGLCQCCDDPGFACTMLCCGPTATGQLYERVSSTPRSCFYISTALWGIFFLTSTLMSVGNAYLENAWYVEDDEVHINMGNVSQATVILSVSSSFSFLGSIISTCVLCSARRRIRDRDNIKTGGCGDLEDCCVTYWCGCCSLTQMFYQEKVDGYSYNLVSNTGT
;
A
#
# COMPACT_ATOMS: atom_id res chain seq x y z
N MET A 1 -21.41 -28.75 4.12
CA MET A 1 -22.01 -27.50 3.60
C MET A 1 -20.93 -26.43 3.52
N LEU A 2 -20.14 -26.43 2.44
CA LEU A 2 -19.19 -25.37 2.11
C LEU A 2 -19.89 -24.52 1.05
N SER A 3 -20.44 -23.38 1.45
CA SER A 3 -21.09 -22.45 0.53
C SER A 3 -20.04 -21.87 -0.40
N HIS A 4 -20.23 -22.09 -1.71
CA HIS A 4 -19.50 -21.39 -2.77
C HIS A 4 -19.71 -19.88 -2.62
N VAL A 5 -18.76 -19.18 -2.03
CA VAL A 5 -18.73 -17.72 -2.04
C VAL A 5 -18.36 -17.29 -3.45
N HIS A 6 -19.36 -16.88 -4.23
CA HIS A 6 -19.16 -16.24 -5.53
C HIS A 6 -18.55 -14.85 -5.32
N VAL A 7 -17.21 -14.78 -5.31
CA VAL A 7 -16.44 -13.52 -5.46
C VAL A 7 -16.43 -13.10 -6.94
N ARG A 8 -17.60 -13.08 -7.58
CA ARG A 8 -17.77 -12.51 -8.92
C ARG A 8 -18.48 -11.17 -8.75
N ASN A 9 -17.83 -10.08 -9.17
CA ASN A 9 -18.36 -8.71 -9.30
C ASN A 9 -18.04 -7.68 -8.19
N LEU A 10 -16.96 -7.81 -7.41
CA LEU A 10 -16.54 -6.71 -6.52
C LEU A 10 -15.80 -5.57 -7.25
N CYS A 11 -15.35 -5.78 -8.49
CA CYS A 11 -14.61 -4.79 -9.27
C CYS A 11 -15.09 -4.70 -10.73
N GLN A 12 -16.40 -4.55 -10.99
CA GLN A 12 -16.83 -4.05 -12.29
C GLN A 12 -16.88 -2.52 -12.24
N PRO A 13 -16.07 -1.79 -13.05
CA PRO A 13 -16.16 -0.34 -13.11
C PRO A 13 -17.57 0.07 -13.55
N ARG A 14 -18.24 0.90 -12.73
CA ARG A 14 -19.50 1.56 -13.10
C ARG A 14 -19.16 2.69 -14.08
N GLY A 15 -19.10 2.34 -15.36
CA GLY A 15 -18.81 3.26 -16.43
C GLY A 15 -18.06 2.51 -17.53
N SER A 16 -18.62 2.52 -18.73
CA SER A 16 -18.00 1.97 -19.94
C SER A 16 -16.69 2.71 -20.24
N MET A 17 -15.59 2.29 -19.60
CA MET A 17 -14.28 2.50 -20.19
C MET A 17 -14.21 1.60 -21.44
N PRO A 18 -13.72 2.11 -22.59
CA PRO A 18 -13.45 1.26 -23.74
C PRO A 18 -12.50 0.13 -23.31
N PRO A 19 -12.63 -1.08 -23.88
CA PRO A 19 -11.78 -2.20 -23.52
C PRO A 19 -10.33 -1.81 -23.76
N VAL A 20 -9.58 -1.61 -22.67
CA VAL A 20 -8.12 -1.56 -22.73
C VAL A 20 -7.70 -2.98 -23.09
N SER A 21 -7.29 -3.18 -24.35
CA SER A 21 -6.76 -4.45 -24.81
C SER A 21 -5.46 -4.72 -24.07
N TRP A 22 -5.52 -5.52 -23.02
CA TRP A 22 -4.35 -6.15 -22.44
C TRP A 22 -3.91 -7.25 -23.42
N SER A 23 -3.10 -6.88 -24.41
CA SER A 23 -2.35 -7.84 -25.21
C SER A 23 -1.47 -8.63 -24.24
N ARG A 24 -1.76 -9.94 -24.10
CA ARG A 24 -0.88 -10.90 -23.43
C ARG A 24 0.40 -11.05 -24.23
N GLY A 25 1.30 -10.09 -24.13
CA GLY A 25 2.69 -10.25 -24.49
C GLY A 25 3.42 -10.88 -23.32
N TYR A 26 3.63 -12.20 -23.34
CA TYR A 26 4.76 -12.80 -22.65
C TYR A 26 6.03 -12.38 -23.40
N GLY A 27 6.42 -11.12 -23.23
CA GLY A 27 7.67 -10.57 -23.74
C GLY A 27 8.58 -10.32 -22.54
N ALA A 28 9.68 -11.08 -22.47
CA ALA A 28 10.77 -10.83 -21.55
C ALA A 28 11.22 -9.37 -21.69
N SER A 29 10.80 -8.53 -20.75
CA SER A 29 11.30 -7.16 -20.64
C SER A 29 12.59 -7.21 -19.85
N TYR A 30 13.71 -7.35 -20.56
CA TYR A 30 15.01 -6.98 -20.04
C TYR A 30 14.99 -5.47 -19.77
N LEU A 31 14.72 -5.11 -18.52
CA LEU A 31 14.97 -3.76 -18.00
C LEU A 31 16.49 -3.60 -17.88
N HIS A 32 17.11 -3.18 -18.98
CA HIS A 32 18.48 -2.68 -18.99
C HIS A 32 18.51 -1.34 -18.22
N LEU A 33 18.58 -1.41 -16.89
CA LEU A 33 18.88 -0.25 -16.04
C LEU A 33 20.38 0.03 -16.12
N ASN A 34 20.77 0.76 -17.17
CA ASN A 34 22.06 1.42 -17.24
C ASN A 34 22.06 2.59 -16.23
N MET A 35 22.45 2.33 -14.98
CA MET A 35 22.61 3.39 -13.98
C MET A 35 23.91 4.15 -14.22
N THR A 36 23.80 5.31 -14.87
CA THR A 36 24.89 6.30 -14.94
C THR A 36 24.97 7.16 -13.66
N PRO A 37 26.17 7.64 -13.27
CA PRO A 37 26.41 8.20 -11.95
C PRO A 37 26.19 9.73 -11.91
N GLN A 38 24.96 10.21 -11.71
CA GLN A 38 24.71 11.64 -11.44
C GLN A 38 23.44 11.90 -10.58
N ILE A 39 23.38 11.38 -9.36
CA ILE A 39 22.45 11.91 -8.34
C ILE A 39 23.24 12.15 -7.05
N LYS A 40 24.06 13.21 -7.06
CA LYS A 40 24.79 13.72 -5.89
C LYS A 40 24.60 15.22 -5.67
N LYS A 41 23.51 15.82 -6.22
CA LYS A 41 23.28 17.28 -6.20
C LYS A 41 21.85 17.74 -5.87
N VAL A 42 21.04 16.93 -5.18
CA VAL A 42 19.71 17.38 -4.69
C VAL A 42 19.59 17.21 -3.18
N LEU A 43 20.66 17.54 -2.45
CA LEU A 43 20.65 17.51 -0.99
C LEU A 43 21.56 18.61 -0.43
N MET A 44 21.30 19.86 -0.83
CA MET A 44 21.84 21.03 -0.14
C MET A 44 20.89 22.23 -0.27
N LEU A 45 20.51 22.74 0.91
CA LEU A 45 19.90 24.03 1.21
C LEU A 45 18.45 24.29 0.77
N GLU A 46 17.54 24.30 1.75
CA GLU A 46 17.12 25.56 2.36
C GLU A 46 16.68 25.34 3.82
N THR A 47 17.50 25.82 4.74
CA THR A 47 17.15 26.06 6.13
C THR A 47 16.24 27.29 6.20
N MET A 48 14.94 27.08 6.38
CA MET A 48 14.05 28.18 6.79
C MET A 48 14.25 28.49 8.28
N PRO A 49 14.31 29.78 8.67
CA PRO A 49 14.37 30.17 10.08
C PRO A 49 13.03 29.94 10.79
N PRO A 50 13.04 29.76 12.12
CA PRO A 50 11.82 29.54 12.90
C PRO A 50 10.96 30.81 12.92
N SER A 51 9.77 30.75 12.34
CA SER A 51 8.75 31.79 12.47
C SER A 51 8.18 31.77 13.89
N THR A 52 8.47 32.84 14.63
CA THR A 52 7.86 33.15 15.92
C THR A 52 6.36 33.40 15.71
N ILE A 53 5.52 32.43 16.10
CA ILE A 53 4.08 32.60 16.11
C ILE A 53 3.69 33.45 17.31
N THR A 54 3.38 34.71 17.06
CA THR A 54 2.80 35.65 18.02
C THR A 54 1.41 35.18 18.44
N ARG A 55 1.29 34.69 19.67
CA ARG A 55 0.04 34.25 20.28
C ARG A 55 -0.70 35.47 20.85
N GLY A 56 -1.41 36.20 19.99
CA GLY A 56 -2.22 37.36 20.39
C GLY A 56 -3.55 37.39 19.63
N GLY A 57 -4.63 36.95 20.28
CA GLY A 57 -5.97 36.99 19.70
C GLY A 57 -7.04 36.64 20.72
N SER A 58 -7.68 37.68 21.27
CA SER A 58 -8.85 37.61 22.15
C SER A 58 -9.93 36.69 21.59
N ARG A 59 -10.38 35.74 22.42
CA ARG A 59 -11.54 34.89 22.14
C ARG A 59 -12.81 35.75 22.19
N ALA A 60 -13.44 35.96 21.04
CA ALA A 60 -14.85 36.29 20.99
C ALA A 60 -15.68 35.08 21.47
N PRO A 61 -16.79 35.29 22.20
CA PRO A 61 -17.69 34.21 22.59
C PRO A 61 -18.35 33.63 21.35
N VAL A 62 -17.95 32.41 21.00
CA VAL A 62 -18.55 31.60 19.93
C VAL A 62 -19.97 31.28 20.34
N GLY A 63 -20.94 31.93 19.69
CA GLY A 63 -22.34 31.53 19.75
C GLY A 63 -22.48 30.11 19.23
N GLN A 64 -22.70 29.16 20.13
CA GLN A 64 -23.03 27.78 19.82
C GLN A 64 -24.38 27.74 19.10
N ARG A 65 -24.35 27.88 17.78
CA ARG A 65 -25.36 27.25 16.94
C ARG A 65 -25.15 25.75 17.07
N THR A 66 -25.99 25.12 17.88
CA THR A 66 -26.31 23.69 17.82
C THR A 66 -26.87 23.39 16.42
N ARG A 67 -25.99 23.37 15.41
CA ARG A 67 -26.27 22.64 14.17
C ARG A 67 -26.30 21.18 14.59
N SER A 68 -27.50 20.62 14.66
CA SER A 68 -27.72 19.18 14.70
C SER A 68 -26.77 18.54 13.70
N ALA A 69 -25.77 17.81 14.21
CA ALA A 69 -24.79 17.16 13.36
C ALA A 69 -25.57 16.28 12.35
N PRO A 70 -25.25 16.35 11.05
CA PRO A 70 -25.86 15.46 10.08
C PRO A 70 -25.67 14.01 10.56
N PRO A 71 -26.68 13.14 10.36
CA PRO A 71 -26.60 11.75 10.79
C PRO A 71 -25.32 11.12 10.21
N PRO A 72 -24.60 10.30 11.00
CA PRO A 72 -23.36 9.71 10.56
C PRO A 72 -23.60 8.92 9.27
N PRO A 73 -22.72 9.06 8.26
CA PRO A 73 -22.87 8.35 7.00
C PRO A 73 -22.83 6.85 7.27
N SER A 74 -23.81 6.11 6.75
CA SER A 74 -23.88 4.65 6.97
C SER A 74 -22.80 3.87 6.22
N ASN A 75 -22.07 4.52 5.31
CA ASN A 75 -21.12 3.94 4.37
C ASN A 75 -19.81 4.77 4.34
N PHE A 76 -18.73 4.17 3.85
CA PHE A 76 -17.50 4.91 3.50
C PHE A 76 -17.78 6.02 2.48
N SER A 77 -17.05 7.13 2.61
CA SER A 77 -17.15 8.31 1.73
C SER A 77 -16.98 8.01 0.24
N LYS A 78 -16.11 7.04 -0.09
CA LYS A 78 -15.90 6.52 -1.45
C LYS A 78 -16.11 5.01 -1.50
N GLY A 79 -16.41 4.49 -2.67
CA GLY A 79 -16.43 3.04 -2.95
C GLY A 79 -15.01 2.46 -3.11
N LEU A 80 -14.86 1.14 -2.99
CA LEU A 80 -13.55 0.47 -3.08
C LEU A 80 -12.81 0.79 -4.38
N CYS A 81 -13.49 0.65 -5.53
CA CYS A 81 -12.88 0.82 -6.86
C CYS A 81 -12.78 2.28 -7.32
N GLN A 82 -13.17 3.25 -6.48
CA GLN A 82 -13.03 4.68 -6.80
C GLN A 82 -11.60 5.18 -6.59
N CYS A 83 -10.65 4.30 -6.25
CA CYS A 83 -9.22 4.64 -6.27
C CYS A 83 -8.74 4.99 -7.69
N CYS A 84 -9.38 4.46 -8.74
CA CYS A 84 -9.04 4.75 -10.13
C CYS A 84 -9.39 6.19 -10.56
N ASP A 85 -10.22 6.90 -9.79
CA ASP A 85 -10.57 8.29 -10.07
C ASP A 85 -9.40 9.25 -9.79
N ASP A 86 -8.38 8.78 -9.03
CA ASP A 86 -7.14 9.50 -8.75
C ASP A 86 -5.93 8.56 -8.94
N PRO A 87 -5.46 8.36 -10.19
CA PRO A 87 -4.40 7.42 -10.51
C PRO A 87 -3.06 7.79 -9.86
N GLY A 88 -2.82 9.07 -9.60
CA GLY A 88 -1.60 9.54 -8.91
C GLY A 88 -1.59 9.08 -7.45
N PHE A 89 -2.72 9.23 -6.76
CA PHE A 89 -2.87 8.76 -5.39
C PHE A 89 -2.85 7.23 -5.31
N ALA A 90 -3.53 6.54 -6.23
CA ALA A 90 -3.50 5.07 -6.30
C ALA A 90 -2.08 4.53 -6.56
N CYS A 91 -1.32 5.15 -7.46
CA CYS A 91 0.08 4.81 -7.72
C CYS A 91 0.95 5.03 -6.48
N THR A 92 0.73 6.13 -5.76
CA THR A 92 1.43 6.41 -4.50
C THR A 92 1.13 5.33 -3.45
N MET A 93 -0.12 4.89 -3.32
CA MET A 93 -0.50 3.79 -2.42
C MET A 93 0.08 2.44 -2.83
N LEU A 94 0.32 2.22 -4.13
CA LEU A 94 0.95 1.01 -4.64
C LEU A 94 2.46 1.01 -4.40
N CYS A 95 3.15 2.09 -4.78
CA CYS A 95 4.61 2.21 -4.70
C CYS A 95 5.10 2.46 -3.27
N CYS A 96 4.33 3.19 -2.48
CA CYS A 96 4.69 3.59 -1.11
C CYS A 96 3.72 3.01 -0.07
N GLY A 97 3.07 1.89 -0.39
CA GLY A 97 2.11 1.21 0.48
C GLY A 97 2.58 1.00 1.93
N PRO A 98 3.84 0.57 2.19
CA PRO A 98 4.39 0.49 3.54
C PRO A 98 4.37 1.82 4.33
N THR A 99 4.73 2.92 3.67
CA THR A 99 4.74 4.27 4.28
C THR A 99 3.31 4.73 4.54
N ALA A 100 2.46 4.64 3.53
CA ALA A 100 1.07 5.07 3.61
C ALA A 100 0.26 4.27 4.64
N THR A 101 0.52 2.96 4.78
CA THR A 101 -0.08 2.11 5.80
C THR A 101 0.29 2.57 7.20
N GLY A 102 1.58 2.90 7.43
CA GLY A 102 2.05 3.45 8.70
C GLY A 102 1.41 4.79 9.04
N GLN A 103 1.39 5.72 8.08
CA GLN A 103 0.79 7.05 8.25
C GLN A 103 -0.71 6.96 8.58
N LEU A 104 -1.46 6.13 7.83
CA LEU A 104 -2.87 5.91 8.08
C LEU A 104 -3.09 5.32 9.48
N TYR A 105 -2.29 4.32 9.86
CA TYR A 105 -2.43 3.67 11.16
C TYR A 105 -2.15 4.65 12.31
N GLU A 106 -1.11 5.49 12.21
CA GLU A 106 -0.81 6.52 13.21
C GLU A 106 -1.96 7.51 13.33
N ARG A 107 -2.52 7.96 12.20
CA ARG A 107 -3.66 8.87 12.15
C ARG A 107 -4.90 8.29 12.83
N VAL A 108 -5.25 7.05 12.52
CA VAL A 108 -6.45 6.39 13.05
C VAL A 108 -6.28 5.98 14.52
N SER A 109 -5.09 5.50 14.90
CA SER A 109 -4.83 5.01 16.25
C SER A 109 -4.44 6.11 17.24
N SER A 110 -4.07 7.30 16.75
CA SER A 110 -3.44 8.37 17.55
C SER A 110 -2.24 7.89 18.39
N THR A 111 -1.60 6.78 17.99
CA THR A 111 -0.43 6.22 18.68
C THR A 111 0.83 6.81 18.07
N PRO A 112 1.57 7.68 18.78
CA PRO A 112 2.71 8.38 18.22
C PRO A 112 3.80 7.39 17.80
N ARG A 113 4.49 7.70 16.70
CA ARG A 113 5.61 6.90 16.15
C ARG A 113 5.21 5.55 15.55
N SER A 114 3.93 5.19 15.56
CA SER A 114 3.48 3.93 14.95
C SER A 114 3.74 3.90 13.44
N CYS A 115 3.71 5.05 12.76
CA CYS A 115 4.11 5.18 11.36
C CYS A 115 5.54 4.70 11.16
N PHE A 116 6.50 5.20 11.95
CA PHE A 116 7.90 4.82 11.82
C PHE A 116 8.11 3.31 11.99
N TYR A 117 7.54 2.71 13.03
CA TYR A 117 7.71 1.28 13.30
C TYR A 117 7.07 0.40 12.23
N ILE A 118 5.82 0.69 11.86
CA ILE A 118 5.08 -0.09 10.86
C ILE A 118 5.75 0.03 9.50
N SER A 119 6.09 1.25 9.06
CA SER A 119 6.71 1.47 7.77
C SER A 119 8.11 0.86 7.70
N THR A 120 8.93 0.97 8.76
CA THR A 120 10.25 0.35 8.80
C THR A 120 10.15 -1.18 8.73
N ALA A 121 9.22 -1.78 9.47
CA ALA A 121 9.01 -3.23 9.43
C ALA A 121 8.57 -3.72 8.05
N LEU A 122 7.59 -3.04 7.43
CA LEU A 122 7.07 -3.42 6.11
C LEU A 122 8.11 -3.19 4.99
N TRP A 123 8.84 -2.07 5.00
CA TRP A 123 9.95 -1.84 4.07
C TRP A 123 11.08 -2.84 4.27
N GLY A 124 11.42 -3.17 5.52
CA GLY A 124 12.43 -4.18 5.83
C GLY A 124 12.10 -5.54 5.23
N ILE A 125 10.85 -5.99 5.37
CA ILE A 125 10.39 -7.24 4.75
C ILE A 125 10.43 -7.13 3.22
N PHE A 126 9.96 -6.02 2.65
CA PHE A 126 9.97 -5.80 1.19
C PHE A 126 11.39 -5.86 0.60
N PHE A 127 12.36 -5.15 1.20
CA PHE A 127 13.74 -5.16 0.73
C PHE A 127 14.41 -6.53 0.91
N LEU A 128 14.13 -7.23 2.01
CA LEU A 128 14.62 -8.59 2.25
C LEU A 128 14.11 -9.55 1.18
N THR A 129 12.80 -9.59 0.94
CA THR A 129 12.17 -10.42 -0.11
C THR A 129 12.71 -10.08 -1.49
N SER A 130 12.85 -8.78 -1.82
CA SER A 130 13.38 -8.33 -3.12
C SER A 130 14.83 -8.75 -3.33
N THR A 131 15.65 -8.69 -2.28
CA THR A 131 17.06 -9.13 -2.32
C THR A 131 17.14 -10.65 -2.51
N LEU A 132 16.40 -11.42 -1.71
CA LEU A 132 16.36 -12.88 -1.84
C LEU A 132 15.86 -13.31 -3.22
N MET A 133 14.83 -12.65 -3.77
CA MET A 133 14.33 -12.90 -5.11
C MET A 133 15.42 -12.64 -6.17
N SER A 134 16.12 -11.52 -6.06
CA SER A 134 17.20 -11.15 -7.00
C SER A 134 18.36 -12.16 -6.96
N VAL A 135 18.78 -12.58 -5.76
CA VAL A 135 19.81 -13.61 -5.59
C VAL A 135 19.35 -14.96 -6.15
N GLY A 136 18.11 -15.37 -5.87
CA GLY A 136 17.54 -16.62 -6.40
C GLY A 136 17.52 -16.64 -7.93
N ASN A 137 17.14 -15.52 -8.56
CA ASN A 137 17.16 -15.38 -10.02
C ASN A 137 18.58 -15.43 -10.59
N ALA A 138 19.55 -14.81 -9.93
CA ALA A 138 20.96 -14.91 -10.35
C ALA A 138 21.47 -16.36 -10.32
N TYR A 139 21.05 -17.18 -9.34
CA TYR A 139 21.39 -18.60 -9.33
C TYR A 139 20.73 -19.37 -10.48
N LEU A 140 19.48 -19.03 -10.86
CA LEU A 140 18.81 -19.64 -12.01
C LEU A 140 19.47 -19.26 -13.33
N GLU A 141 19.92 -18.01 -13.49
CA GLU A 141 20.65 -17.57 -14.68
C GLU A 141 21.97 -18.33 -14.85
N ASN A 142 22.65 -18.67 -13.75
CA ASN A 142 23.87 -19.47 -13.75
C ASN A 142 23.62 -20.99 -13.69
N ALA A 143 22.37 -21.44 -13.79
CA ALA A 143 22.04 -22.86 -13.66
C ALA A 143 22.30 -23.68 -14.93
N TRP A 144 22.52 -23.03 -16.08
CA TRP A 144 22.79 -23.69 -17.34
C TRP A 144 23.94 -23.02 -18.07
N TYR A 145 24.71 -23.81 -18.80
CA TYR A 145 25.75 -23.36 -19.70
C TYR A 145 25.85 -24.33 -20.88
N VAL A 146 26.42 -23.86 -22.00
CA VAL A 146 26.65 -24.68 -23.19
C VAL A 146 28.16 -24.91 -23.30
N GLU A 147 28.57 -26.17 -23.33
CA GLU A 147 29.96 -26.61 -23.53
C GLU A 147 29.94 -27.71 -24.60
N ASP A 148 30.77 -27.60 -25.64
CA ASP A 148 30.85 -28.57 -26.75
C ASP A 148 29.50 -28.96 -27.40
N ASP A 149 28.61 -27.98 -27.63
CA ASP A 149 27.23 -28.17 -28.13
C ASP A 149 26.29 -28.98 -27.21
N GLU A 150 26.74 -29.35 -26.00
CA GLU A 150 25.92 -29.96 -24.97
C GLU A 150 25.43 -28.92 -23.94
N VAL A 151 24.16 -29.01 -23.56
CA VAL A 151 23.58 -28.17 -22.50
C VAL A 151 23.82 -28.83 -21.16
N HIS A 152 24.68 -28.23 -20.35
CA HIS A 152 24.92 -28.68 -18.98
C HIS A 152 24.03 -27.93 -18.01
N ILE A 153 23.35 -28.67 -17.12
CA ILE A 153 22.54 -28.12 -16.04
C ILE A 153 23.27 -28.32 -14.73
N ASN A 154 23.63 -27.21 -14.08
CA ASN A 154 24.16 -27.23 -12.73
C ASN A 154 23.03 -27.40 -11.71
N MET A 155 22.73 -28.65 -11.36
CA MET A 155 21.71 -29.00 -10.37
C MET A 155 21.95 -28.38 -8.98
N GLY A 156 23.21 -28.07 -8.63
CA GLY A 156 23.55 -27.36 -7.41
C GLY A 156 22.95 -25.95 -7.36
N ASN A 157 23.12 -25.18 -8.45
CA ASN A 157 22.56 -23.84 -8.59
C ASN A 157 21.01 -23.87 -8.60
N VAL A 158 20.40 -24.86 -9.27
CA VAL A 158 18.93 -25.04 -9.26
C VAL A 158 18.40 -25.30 -7.85
N SER A 159 19.07 -26.18 -7.10
CA SER A 159 18.69 -26.50 -5.72
C SER A 159 18.79 -25.27 -4.81
N GLN A 160 19.91 -24.53 -4.90
CA GLN A 160 20.12 -23.31 -4.11
C GLN A 160 19.10 -22.22 -4.45
N ALA A 161 18.83 -21.99 -5.75
CA ALA A 161 17.79 -21.07 -6.18
C ALA A 161 16.42 -21.44 -5.60
N THR A 162 16.05 -22.72 -5.66
CA THR A 162 14.76 -23.20 -5.14
C THR A 162 14.58 -22.90 -3.65
N VAL A 163 15.62 -23.16 -2.84
CA VAL A 163 15.59 -22.86 -1.40
C VAL A 163 15.46 -21.36 -1.16
N ILE A 164 16.27 -20.55 -1.84
CA ILE A 164 16.28 -19.08 -1.68
C ILE A 164 14.90 -18.49 -2.06
N LEU A 165 14.33 -18.91 -3.19
CA LEU A 165 13.02 -18.46 -3.66
C LEU A 165 11.89 -18.92 -2.73
N SER A 166 11.99 -20.11 -2.14
CA SER A 166 11.02 -20.59 -1.14
C SER A 166 11.06 -19.74 0.12
N VAL A 167 12.25 -19.46 0.65
CA VAL A 167 12.43 -18.57 1.81
C VAL A 167 11.91 -17.16 1.50
N SER A 168 12.22 -16.63 0.32
CA SER A 168 11.70 -15.34 -0.15
C SER A 168 10.17 -15.31 -0.16
N SER A 169 9.54 -16.38 -0.66
CA SER A 169 8.09 -16.52 -0.69
C SER A 169 7.47 -16.57 0.71
N SER A 170 8.12 -17.23 1.67
CA SER A 170 7.67 -17.25 3.08
C SER A 170 7.70 -15.86 3.71
N PHE A 171 8.76 -15.07 3.48
CA PHE A 171 8.82 -13.68 3.96
C PHE A 171 7.77 -12.80 3.29
N SER A 172 7.55 -12.97 1.98
CA SER A 172 6.49 -12.25 1.26
C SER A 172 5.11 -12.55 1.83
N PHE A 173 4.82 -13.81 2.12
CA PHE A 173 3.56 -14.24 2.73
C PHE A 173 3.39 -13.64 4.14
N LEU A 174 4.44 -13.70 4.97
CA LEU A 174 4.43 -13.09 6.30
C LEU A 174 4.19 -11.57 6.23
N GLY A 175 4.87 -10.87 5.32
CA GLY A 175 4.66 -9.44 5.08
C GLY A 175 3.23 -9.12 4.68
N SER A 176 2.63 -9.94 3.82
CA SER A 176 1.23 -9.80 3.40
C SER A 176 0.25 -9.96 4.56
N ILE A 177 0.50 -10.92 5.46
CA ILE A 177 -0.31 -11.13 6.67
C ILE A 177 -0.20 -9.92 7.60
N ILE A 178 1.02 -9.45 7.88
CA ILE A 178 1.25 -8.31 8.76
C ILE A 178 0.56 -7.06 8.19
N SER A 179 0.77 -6.77 6.91
CA SER A 179 0.14 -5.63 6.24
C SER A 179 -1.39 -5.72 6.29
N THR A 180 -1.94 -6.92 6.03
CA THR A 180 -3.39 -7.15 6.11
C THR A 180 -3.90 -6.90 7.52
N CYS A 181 -3.28 -7.48 8.56
CA CYS A 181 -3.68 -7.27 9.95
C CYS A 181 -3.67 -5.79 10.37
N VAL A 182 -2.64 -5.03 9.96
CA VAL A 182 -2.52 -3.61 10.25
C VAL A 182 -3.65 -2.81 9.59
N LEU A 183 -3.88 -3.03 8.30
CA LEU A 183 -4.91 -2.35 7.53
C LEU A 183 -6.33 -2.74 8.00
N CYS A 184 -6.58 -4.01 8.32
CA CYS A 184 -7.85 -4.46 8.92
C CYS A 184 -8.10 -3.76 10.26
N SER A 185 -7.07 -3.65 11.09
CA SER A 185 -7.17 -2.97 12.38
C SER A 185 -7.47 -1.49 12.22
N ALA A 186 -6.82 -0.81 11.26
CA ALA A 186 -7.11 0.58 10.94
C ALA A 186 -8.55 0.75 10.42
N ARG A 187 -8.97 -0.12 9.51
CA ARG A 187 -10.30 -0.09 8.90
C ARG A 187 -11.41 -0.32 9.92
N ARG A 188 -11.25 -1.30 10.81
CA ARG A 188 -12.17 -1.58 11.90
C ARG A 188 -12.32 -0.37 12.84
N ARG A 189 -11.21 0.27 13.22
CA ARG A 189 -11.25 1.49 14.04
C ARG A 189 -12.00 2.63 13.36
N ILE A 190 -11.81 2.84 12.06
CA ILE A 190 -12.58 3.83 11.30
C ILE A 190 -14.07 3.51 11.34
N ARG A 191 -14.46 2.23 11.15
CA ARG A 191 -15.87 1.81 11.21
C ARG A 191 -16.48 2.02 12.59
N ASP A 192 -15.78 1.59 13.63
CA ASP A 192 -16.23 1.73 15.02
C ASP A 192 -16.39 3.22 15.38
N ARG A 193 -15.46 4.08 14.94
CA ARG A 193 -15.52 5.53 15.16
C ARG A 193 -16.67 6.19 14.40
N ASP A 194 -16.85 5.83 13.13
CA ASP A 194 -17.78 6.52 12.22
C ASP A 194 -19.17 5.84 12.16
N ASN A 195 -19.40 4.77 12.94
CA ASN A 195 -20.61 3.95 12.93
C ASN A 195 -20.97 3.39 11.54
N ILE A 196 -19.96 2.99 10.77
CA ILE A 196 -20.14 2.41 9.42
C ILE A 196 -20.55 0.95 9.57
N LYS A 197 -21.66 0.56 8.93
CA LYS A 197 -22.14 -0.83 8.99
C LYS A 197 -21.19 -1.78 8.25
N THR A 198 -21.03 -2.98 8.79
CA THR A 198 -20.38 -4.08 8.07
C THR A 198 -21.26 -4.53 6.90
N GLY A 199 -20.62 -4.87 5.79
CA GLY A 199 -21.25 -5.40 4.59
C GLY A 199 -21.55 -6.89 4.70
N GLY A 200 -21.75 -7.54 3.54
CA GLY A 200 -22.27 -8.91 3.46
C GLY A 200 -21.39 -10.01 4.07
N CYS A 201 -20.11 -9.73 4.37
CA CYS A 201 -19.19 -10.68 4.99
C CYS A 201 -19.05 -10.47 6.52
N GLY A 202 -19.90 -9.62 7.12
CA GLY A 202 -19.86 -9.32 8.56
C GLY A 202 -18.50 -8.79 9.01
N ASP A 203 -18.02 -9.28 10.15
CA ASP A 203 -16.75 -8.83 10.75
C ASP A 203 -15.50 -9.22 9.94
N LEU A 204 -15.61 -10.18 9.02
CA LEU A 204 -14.50 -10.61 8.16
C LEU A 204 -14.37 -9.77 6.90
N GLU A 205 -15.32 -8.88 6.62
CA GLU A 205 -15.29 -8.04 5.42
C GLU A 205 -14.01 -7.20 5.36
N ASP A 206 -13.53 -6.68 6.49
CA ASP A 206 -12.31 -5.87 6.54
C ASP A 206 -11.08 -6.66 6.11
N CYS A 207 -10.98 -7.93 6.53
CA CYS A 207 -9.92 -8.85 6.11
C CYS A 207 -9.99 -9.17 4.62
N CYS A 208 -11.17 -9.51 4.12
CA CYS A 208 -11.37 -9.81 2.70
C CYS A 208 -11.03 -8.60 1.82
N VAL A 209 -11.59 -7.43 2.13
CA VAL A 209 -11.38 -6.19 1.37
C VAL A 209 -9.90 -5.80 1.35
N THR A 210 -9.24 -5.88 2.50
CA THR A 210 -7.85 -5.48 2.65
C THR A 210 -6.90 -6.46 1.96
N TYR A 211 -7.15 -7.76 2.08
CA TYR A 211 -6.30 -8.78 1.47
C TYR A 211 -6.39 -8.75 -0.07
N TRP A 212 -7.61 -8.64 -0.61
CA TRP A 212 -7.82 -8.71 -2.07
C TRP A 212 -7.65 -7.36 -2.79
N CYS A 213 -7.87 -6.23 -2.12
CA CYS A 213 -7.81 -4.88 -2.73
C CYS A 213 -7.09 -3.89 -1.79
N GLY A 214 -5.91 -4.25 -1.30
CA GLY A 214 -5.19 -3.46 -0.29
C GLY A 214 -4.94 -2.00 -0.65
N CYS A 215 -4.54 -1.70 -1.90
CA CYS A 215 -4.34 -0.31 -2.35
C CYS A 215 -5.67 0.48 -2.40
N CYS A 216 -6.75 -0.18 -2.82
CA CYS A 216 -8.09 0.40 -2.92
C CYS A 216 -8.67 0.69 -1.54
N SER A 217 -8.53 -0.26 -0.61
CA SER A 217 -8.99 -0.12 0.76
C SER A 217 -8.21 0.96 1.50
N LEU A 218 -6.89 1.03 1.31
CA LEU A 218 -6.02 2.07 1.85
C LEU A 218 -6.44 3.46 1.34
N THR A 219 -6.64 3.59 0.02
CA THR A 219 -7.14 4.83 -0.61
C THR A 219 -8.51 5.24 -0.04
N GLN A 220 -9.45 4.29 0.06
CA GLN A 220 -10.79 4.54 0.63
C GLN A 220 -10.71 5.05 2.08
N MET A 221 -9.79 4.51 2.88
CA MET A 221 -9.57 4.93 4.27
C MET A 221 -8.97 6.34 4.34
N PHE A 222 -8.00 6.69 3.49
CA PHE A 222 -7.50 8.06 3.44
C PHE A 222 -8.57 9.07 3.05
N TYR A 223 -9.43 8.76 2.07
CA TYR A 223 -10.56 9.62 1.72
C TYR A 223 -11.54 9.80 2.89
N GLN A 224 -11.78 8.75 3.66
CA GLN A 224 -12.59 8.84 4.89
C GLN A 224 -11.95 9.78 5.92
N GLU A 225 -10.62 9.79 6.00
CA GLU A 225 -9.83 10.71 6.83
C GLU A 225 -9.65 12.12 6.22
N LYS A 226 -10.37 12.42 5.13
CA LYS A 226 -10.32 13.68 4.38
C LYS A 226 -8.93 14.00 3.83
N VAL A 227 -8.19 12.95 3.45
CA VAL A 227 -6.91 13.05 2.75
C VAL A 227 -7.13 12.59 1.31
N ASP A 228 -6.86 13.48 0.37
CA ASP A 228 -6.92 13.25 -1.07
C ASP A 228 -5.51 13.32 -1.69
N GLY A 229 -5.38 13.05 -2.99
CA GLY A 229 -4.08 13.07 -3.65
C GLY A 229 -3.37 14.43 -3.65
N TYR A 230 -4.11 15.55 -3.52
CA TYR A 230 -3.53 16.90 -3.50
C TYR A 230 -3.02 17.31 -2.12
N SER A 231 -3.70 16.85 -1.07
CA SER A 231 -3.34 17.11 0.33
C SER A 231 -2.35 16.08 0.90
N TYR A 232 -2.11 14.99 0.17
CA TYR A 232 -1.26 13.92 0.65
C TYR A 232 0.24 14.30 0.63
N ASN A 233 0.89 14.15 1.78
CA ASN A 233 2.33 14.34 1.93
C ASN A 233 3.01 13.05 2.39
N LEU A 234 3.80 12.44 1.51
CA LEU A 234 4.55 11.21 1.80
C LEU A 234 5.59 11.37 2.92
N VAL A 235 6.07 12.59 3.16
CA VAL A 235 7.15 12.87 4.12
C VAL A 235 6.59 13.18 5.52
N SER A 236 5.28 13.42 5.66
CA SER A 236 4.69 13.70 6.96
C SER A 236 4.32 12.42 7.72
N ASN A 237 4.23 12.48 9.05
CA ASN A 237 3.91 11.29 9.85
C ASN A 237 2.44 10.84 9.71
N THR A 238 1.55 11.72 9.25
CA THR A 238 0.10 11.50 9.20
C THR A 238 -0.48 11.58 7.79
N GLY A 239 0.37 11.77 6.78
CA GLY A 239 -0.01 11.92 5.38
C GLY A 239 -0.56 13.29 4.99
N THR A 240 -0.59 14.27 5.92
CA THR A 240 -0.96 15.69 5.66
C THR A 240 0.13 16.64 6.16
#